data_AF-A0A2V9ZT64-F1
#
_entry.id   AF-A0A2V9ZT64-F1
#
_cell.length_a   1.000
_cell.length_b   1.000
_cell.length_c   1.000
_cell.angle_alpha   90.00
_cell.angle_beta   90.00
_cell.angle_gamma   90.00
#
_symmetry.space_group_name_H-M   'P 1'
#
loop_
_entity.id
_entity.type
_entity.pdbx_description
1 polymer ?
#
loop_
_entity_poly.entity_id
_entity_poly.type
_entity_poly.pdbx_seq_one_letter_code
_entity_poly.pdbx_strand_id
1 'polypeptide(L)'
;MLLRQKTQELSDRAKAAHDLKKAAKEVSAVVKTSDFVSPDGQVPDVGSMSGAASVVFSLKPGEITGPINAGGHGVVAKVLDKQLPSDTEFAQKKDQVRDSLLQAKQNETFGLFLSNLRQQMEKTGKIKINQQELKALTKAQNTEEGE
;
A
#
# COMPACT_ATOMS: atom_id res chain seq x y z
N MET A 1 18.27 -2.62 10.57
CA MET A 1 17.76 -1.43 11.30
C MET A 1 18.39 -0.11 10.84
N LEU A 2 19.67 -0.08 10.45
CA LEU A 2 20.37 1.14 10.04
C LEU A 2 19.66 1.94 8.91
N LEU A 3 19.11 1.24 7.91
CA LEU A 3 18.45 1.87 6.76
C LEU A 3 17.27 2.75 7.20
N ARG A 4 16.38 2.21 8.05
CA ARG A 4 15.22 2.93 8.56
C ARG A 4 15.64 4.16 9.38
N GLN A 5 16.68 4.05 10.18
CA GLN A 5 17.19 5.17 10.98
C GLN A 5 17.76 6.28 10.08
N LYS A 6 18.54 5.92 9.06
CA LYS A 6 19.13 6.89 8.12
C LYS A 6 18.07 7.58 7.26
N THR A 7 17.04 6.85 6.82
CA THR A 7 15.92 7.42 6.07
C THR A 7 15.03 8.31 6.95
N GLN A 8 14.84 7.94 8.23
CA GLN A 8 14.14 8.78 9.19
C GLN A 8 14.88 10.10 9.43
N GLU A 9 16.20 10.04 9.66
CA GLU A 9 17.06 11.21 9.84
C GLU A 9 17.04 12.13 8.61
N LEU A 10 17.06 11.55 7.39
CA LEU A 10 16.87 12.30 6.16
C LEU A 10 15.50 12.99 6.11
N SER A 11 14.42 12.28 6.44
CA SER A 11 13.06 12.83 6.49
C SER A 11 12.98 14.02 7.45
N ASP A 12 13.53 13.87 8.66
CA ASP A 12 13.42 14.88 9.70
C ASP A 12 14.24 16.13 9.35
N ARG A 13 15.46 15.96 8.81
CA ARG A 13 16.26 17.07 8.27
C ARG A 13 15.58 17.76 7.09
N ALA A 14 15.04 16.98 6.16
CA ALA A 14 14.36 17.51 4.99
C ALA A 14 13.12 18.33 5.37
N LYS A 15 12.34 17.87 6.36
CA LYS A 15 11.20 18.61 6.91
C LYS A 15 11.63 19.87 7.63
N ALA A 16 12.66 19.80 8.50
CA ALA A 16 13.17 20.96 9.23
C ALA A 16 13.75 22.04 8.32
N ALA A 17 14.44 21.64 7.25
CA ALA A 17 15.03 22.56 6.28
C ALA A 17 14.06 22.99 5.16
N HIS A 18 12.88 22.36 5.05
CA HIS A 18 11.98 22.41 3.89
C HIS A 18 12.67 22.16 2.52
N ASP A 19 13.87 21.59 2.55
CA ASP A 19 14.74 21.39 1.41
C ASP A 19 15.28 19.95 1.41
N LEU A 20 14.62 19.10 0.62
CA LEU A 20 15.01 17.72 0.41
C LEU A 20 16.39 17.61 -0.27
N LYS A 21 16.74 18.56 -1.15
CA LYS A 21 18.00 18.51 -1.91
C LYS A 21 19.18 18.81 -0.99
N LYS A 22 19.02 19.75 -0.07
CA LYS A 22 20.04 20.05 0.95
C LYS A 22 20.22 18.86 1.91
N ALA A 23 19.12 18.33 2.45
CA ALA A 23 19.17 17.18 3.36
C ALA A 23 19.77 15.93 2.69
N ALA A 24 19.48 15.69 1.41
CA ALA A 24 20.05 14.59 0.64
C ALA A 24 21.57 14.71 0.47
N LYS A 25 22.11 15.91 0.22
CA LYS A 25 23.56 16.14 0.15
C LYS A 25 24.26 15.83 1.46
N GLU A 26 23.66 16.20 2.58
CA GLU A 26 24.23 15.98 3.93
C GLU A 26 24.34 14.49 4.28
N VAL A 27 23.44 13.65 3.74
CA VAL A 27 23.46 12.20 3.99
C VAL A 27 24.02 11.37 2.83
N SER A 28 24.59 12.04 1.81
CA SER A 28 25.07 11.45 0.56
C SER A 28 24.02 10.59 -0.16
N ALA A 29 22.76 11.04 -0.16
CA ALA A 29 21.66 10.40 -0.90
C ALA A 29 21.53 10.97 -2.32
N VAL A 30 21.08 10.12 -3.24
CA VAL A 30 20.82 10.50 -4.63
C VAL A 30 19.43 11.14 -4.72
N VAL A 31 19.35 12.34 -5.31
CA VAL A 31 18.08 13.01 -5.59
C VAL A 31 17.69 12.72 -7.03
N LYS A 32 16.49 12.15 -7.21
CA LYS A 32 15.86 11.93 -8.52
C LYS A 32 14.50 12.61 -8.53
N THR A 33 14.02 12.92 -9.74
CA THR A 33 12.68 13.46 -9.98
C THR A 33 11.95 12.49 -10.89
N SER A 34 10.71 12.16 -10.54
CA SER A 34 9.82 11.39 -11.40
C SER A 34 8.89 12.32 -12.16
N ASP A 35 8.35 11.84 -13.27
CA ASP A 35 7.18 12.43 -13.91
C ASP A 35 5.92 12.20 -13.06
N PHE A 36 4.78 12.70 -13.54
CA PHE A 36 3.49 12.43 -12.91
C PHE A 36 3.22 10.94 -12.85
N VAL A 37 2.81 10.47 -11.68
CA VAL A 37 2.53 9.06 -11.42
C VAL A 37 1.15 8.89 -10.83
N SER A 38 0.43 7.88 -11.31
CA SER A 38 -0.88 7.49 -10.77
C SER A 38 -0.75 6.65 -9.49
N PRO A 39 -1.79 6.57 -8.64
CA PRO A 39 -1.79 5.74 -7.43
C PRO A 39 -1.50 4.25 -7.67
N ASP A 40 -1.83 3.76 -8.86
CA ASP A 40 -1.61 2.40 -9.37
C ASP A 40 -0.29 2.26 -10.17
N GLY A 41 0.47 3.35 -10.32
CA GLY A 41 1.71 3.39 -11.08
C GLY A 41 2.93 2.88 -10.31
N GLN A 42 4.08 2.91 -11.00
CA GLN A 42 5.37 2.54 -10.45
C GLN A 42 6.40 3.64 -10.73
N VAL A 43 7.26 3.93 -9.76
CA VAL A 43 8.40 4.82 -9.93
C VAL A 43 9.70 4.02 -9.81
N PRO A 44 10.68 4.19 -10.71
CA PRO A 44 11.99 3.58 -10.57
C PRO A 44 12.61 3.87 -9.19
N ASP A 45 13.29 2.88 -8.60
CA ASP A 45 13.90 2.93 -7.25
C ASP A 45 12.94 3.03 -6.04
N VAL A 46 11.70 3.49 -6.24
CA VAL A 46 10.66 3.53 -5.20
C VAL A 46 9.77 2.30 -5.23
N GLY A 47 9.50 1.78 -6.43
CA GLY A 47 8.60 0.65 -6.65
C GLY A 47 7.14 1.10 -6.76
N SER A 48 6.24 0.22 -6.32
CA SER A 48 4.79 0.43 -6.45
C SER A 48 4.29 1.59 -5.60
N MET A 49 3.48 2.45 -6.21
CA MET A 49 2.91 3.63 -5.56
C MET A 49 1.67 3.32 -4.70
N SER A 50 1.09 2.12 -4.84
CA SER A 50 -0.06 1.67 -4.06
C SER A 50 0.30 1.13 -2.67
N GLY A 51 1.58 0.84 -2.42
CA GLY A 51 2.07 0.29 -1.16
C GLY A 51 2.54 1.35 -0.17
N ALA A 52 3.77 1.19 0.34
CA ALA A 52 4.38 2.11 1.31
C ALA A 52 4.51 3.56 0.79
N ALA A 53 4.59 3.74 -0.54
CA ALA A 53 4.67 5.04 -1.16
C ALA A 53 3.32 5.76 -1.29
N SER A 54 2.18 5.10 -1.02
CA SER A 54 0.83 5.71 -1.15
C SER A 54 0.64 7.00 -0.35
N VAL A 55 1.44 7.19 0.70
CA VAL A 55 1.48 8.42 1.51
C VAL A 55 1.79 9.67 0.69
N VAL A 56 2.47 9.60 -0.46
CA VAL A 56 2.68 10.80 -1.29
C VAL A 56 1.37 11.40 -1.82
N PHE A 57 0.33 10.60 -2.06
CA PHE A 57 -0.93 11.09 -2.62
C PHE A 57 -1.81 11.79 -1.57
N SER A 58 -1.57 11.56 -0.28
CA SER A 58 -2.28 12.26 0.80
C SER A 58 -1.67 13.60 1.16
N LEU A 59 -0.44 13.88 0.70
CA LEU A 59 0.28 15.13 0.97
C LEU A 59 -0.06 16.24 -0.04
N LYS A 60 0.23 17.48 0.36
CA LYS A 60 0.09 18.68 -0.48
C LYS A 60 1.38 18.97 -1.27
N PRO A 61 1.29 19.67 -2.42
CA PRO A 61 2.47 20.21 -3.08
C PRO A 61 3.34 21.03 -2.11
N GLY A 62 4.64 20.75 -2.10
CA GLY A 62 5.62 21.33 -1.18
C GLY A 62 5.90 20.49 0.06
N GLU A 63 5.02 19.55 0.43
CA GLU A 63 5.21 18.70 1.61
C GLU A 63 6.19 17.54 1.35
N ILE A 64 6.83 17.10 2.43
CA ILE A 64 7.85 16.05 2.42
C ILE A 64 7.33 14.84 3.20
N THR A 65 7.47 13.65 2.64
CA THR A 65 7.01 12.40 3.24
C THR A 65 7.81 12.04 4.48
N GLY A 66 7.27 11.14 5.30
CA GLY A 66 8.09 10.34 6.20
C GLY A 66 8.98 9.35 5.42
N PRO A 67 9.77 8.52 6.11
CA PRO A 67 10.54 7.47 5.46
C PRO A 67 9.61 6.44 4.81
N ILE A 68 9.78 6.25 3.51
CA ILE A 68 9.11 5.22 2.71
C ILE A 68 10.05 4.03 2.59
N ASN A 69 9.55 2.83 2.85
CA ASN A 69 10.31 1.60 2.65
C ASN A 69 10.02 1.04 1.26
N ALA A 70 11.02 1.10 0.37
CA ALA A 70 10.98 0.56 -0.99
C ALA A 70 11.61 -0.85 -1.06
N GLY A 71 11.43 -1.66 -0.01
CA GLY A 71 11.95 -3.02 0.10
C GLY A 71 13.44 -3.06 0.46
N GLY A 72 14.31 -2.80 -0.51
CA GLY A 72 15.77 -2.79 -0.34
C GLY A 72 16.37 -1.43 0.02
N HIS A 73 15.61 -0.36 -0.17
CA HIS A 73 16.05 1.03 0.02
C HIS A 73 14.99 1.83 0.77
N GLY A 74 15.43 2.92 1.42
CA GLY A 74 14.54 3.87 2.07
C GLY A 74 14.49 5.17 1.30
N VAL A 75 13.29 5.65 1.01
CA VAL A 75 13.04 6.82 0.17
C VAL A 75 12.37 7.92 0.98
N VAL A 76 12.69 9.17 0.68
CA VAL A 76 11.93 10.34 1.14
C VAL A 76 11.57 11.14 -0.11
N ALA A 77 10.29 11.47 -0.28
CA ALA A 77 9.80 12.20 -1.43
C ALA A 77 9.27 13.58 -1.01
N LYS A 78 9.39 14.54 -1.91
CA LYS A 78 8.73 15.85 -1.81
C LYS A 78 7.71 15.92 -2.94
N VAL A 79 6.46 16.22 -2.60
CA VAL A 79 5.42 16.42 -3.63
C VAL A 79 5.71 17.74 -4.32
N LEU A 80 5.98 17.72 -5.62
CA LEU A 80 6.23 18.94 -6.39
C LEU A 80 4.93 19.55 -6.91
N ASP A 81 4.07 18.70 -7.43
CA ASP A 81 2.78 19.09 -7.99
C ASP A 81 1.78 17.93 -7.83
N LYS A 82 0.48 18.25 -7.81
CA LYS A 82 -0.61 17.29 -7.68
C LYS A 82 -1.71 17.67 -8.68
N GLN A 83 -1.88 16.83 -9.69
CA GLN A 83 -2.96 16.97 -10.66
C GLN A 83 -4.20 16.25 -10.16
N LEU A 84 -5.28 17.00 -9.99
CA LEU A 84 -6.61 16.43 -9.75
C LEU A 84 -7.23 16.07 -11.10
N PRO A 85 -7.97 14.95 -11.19
CA PRO A 85 -8.76 14.67 -12.38
C PRO A 85 -9.75 15.82 -12.62
N SER A 86 -9.96 16.16 -13.88
CA SER A 86 -10.95 17.17 -14.26
C SER A 86 -12.37 16.67 -13.96
N ASP A 87 -13.31 17.61 -13.77
CA ASP A 87 -14.73 17.27 -13.56
C ASP A 87 -15.29 16.41 -14.70
N THR A 88 -14.81 16.61 -15.93
CA THR A 88 -15.18 15.82 -17.12
C THR A 88 -14.70 14.38 -17.01
N GLU A 89 -13.43 14.15 -16.65
CA GLU A 89 -12.87 12.81 -16.47
C GLU A 89 -13.53 12.09 -15.28
N PHE A 90 -13.81 12.84 -14.20
CA PHE A 90 -14.55 12.30 -13.07
C PHE A 90 -15.96 11.88 -13.49
N ALA A 91 -16.70 12.72 -14.23
CA ALA A 91 -18.04 12.40 -14.70
C ALA A 91 -18.07 11.13 -15.57
N GLN A 92 -17.06 10.94 -16.44
CA GLN A 92 -16.95 9.74 -17.28
C GLN A 92 -16.68 8.47 -16.48
N LYS A 93 -15.92 8.55 -15.39
CA LYS A 93 -15.56 7.39 -14.56
C LYS A 93 -16.45 7.20 -13.33
N LYS A 94 -17.34 8.14 -13.04
CA LYS A 94 -18.15 8.16 -11.81
C LYS A 94 -18.95 6.88 -11.62
N ASP A 95 -19.64 6.43 -12.67
CA ASP A 95 -20.49 5.24 -12.59
C ASP A 95 -19.64 3.96 -12.41
N GLN A 96 -18.51 3.86 -13.13
CA GLN A 96 -17.57 2.75 -12.96
C GLN A 96 -16.98 2.70 -11.54
N VAL A 97 -16.58 3.84 -10.98
CA VAL A 97 -16.05 3.94 -9.61
C VAL A 97 -17.14 3.56 -8.60
N ARG A 98 -18.38 4.02 -8.81
CA ARG A 98 -19.52 3.68 -7.96
C ARG A 98 -19.77 2.17 -7.94
N ASP A 99 -19.80 1.54 -9.11
CA ASP A 99 -20.07 0.11 -9.23
C ASP A 99 -18.95 -0.74 -8.62
N SER A 100 -17.69 -0.34 -8.82
CA SER A 100 -16.54 -0.99 -8.19
C SER A 100 -16.60 -0.92 -6.66
N LEU A 101 -16.93 0.25 -6.10
CA LEU A 101 -17.09 0.43 -4.65
C LEU A 101 -18.28 -0.36 -4.10
N LEU A 102 -19.38 -0.41 -4.85
CA LEU A 102 -20.56 -1.19 -4.47
C LEU A 102 -20.22 -2.69 -4.41
N GLN A 103 -19.55 -3.21 -5.44
CA GLN A 103 -19.14 -4.61 -5.50
C GLN A 103 -18.14 -4.96 -4.38
N ALA A 104 -17.16 -4.10 -4.12
CA ALA A 104 -16.20 -4.28 -3.03
C ALA A 104 -16.91 -4.40 -1.68
N LYS A 105 -17.87 -3.50 -1.40
CA LYS A 105 -18.66 -3.50 -0.16
C LYS A 105 -19.57 -4.73 -0.04
N GLN A 106 -20.19 -5.17 -1.15
CA GLN A 106 -20.99 -6.38 -1.17
C GLN A 106 -20.14 -7.62 -0.82
N ASN A 107 -18.96 -7.74 -1.42
CA ASN A 107 -18.04 -8.84 -1.16
C ASN A 107 -17.55 -8.86 0.29
N GLU A 108 -17.18 -7.69 0.84
CA GLU A 108 -16.79 -7.56 2.24
C GLU A 108 -17.92 -8.00 3.19
N THR A 109 -19.13 -7.49 2.96
CA THR A 109 -20.30 -7.81 3.79
C THR A 109 -20.64 -9.28 3.72
N PHE A 110 -20.60 -9.87 2.52
CA PHE A 110 -20.87 -11.28 2.29
C PHE A 110 -19.81 -12.17 2.96
N GLY A 111 -18.52 -11.81 2.87
CA GLY A 111 -17.44 -12.52 3.55
C GLY A 111 -17.61 -12.50 5.08
N LEU A 112 -17.97 -11.35 5.66
CA LEU A 112 -18.26 -11.23 7.09
C LEU A 112 -19.48 -12.06 7.49
N PHE A 113 -20.55 -12.02 6.70
CA PHE A 113 -21.75 -12.83 6.94
C PHE A 113 -21.44 -14.33 6.92
N LEU A 114 -20.74 -14.82 5.90
CA LEU A 114 -20.34 -16.23 5.81
C LEU A 114 -19.43 -16.66 6.96
N SER A 115 -18.48 -15.81 7.36
CA SER A 115 -17.58 -16.09 8.47
C SER A 115 -18.36 -16.23 9.79
N ASN A 116 -19.31 -15.32 10.02
CA ASN A 116 -20.18 -15.37 11.21
C ASN A 116 -21.10 -16.59 11.20
N LEU A 117 -21.76 -16.87 10.07
CA LEU A 117 -22.65 -18.02 9.91
C LEU A 117 -21.89 -19.33 10.13
N ARG A 118 -20.69 -19.47 9.55
CA ARG A 118 -19.83 -20.63 9.76
C ARG A 118 -19.46 -20.80 11.23
N GLN A 119 -19.02 -19.73 11.90
CA GLN A 119 -18.72 -19.77 13.34
C GLN A 119 -19.94 -20.18 14.18
N GLN A 120 -21.14 -19.67 13.85
CA GLN A 120 -22.35 -20.06 14.56
C GLN A 120 -22.72 -21.53 14.31
N MET A 121 -22.59 -22.02 13.08
CA MET A 121 -22.90 -23.41 12.75
C MET A 121 -21.87 -24.39 13.31
N GLU A 122 -20.61 -24.01 13.43
CA GLU A 122 -19.59 -24.76 14.17
C GLU A 122 -19.92 -24.80 15.67
N LYS A 123 -20.24 -23.66 16.29
CA LYS A 123 -20.62 -23.59 17.72
C LYS A 123 -21.87 -24.40 18.06
N THR A 124 -22.86 -24.37 17.18
CA THR A 124 -24.12 -25.14 17.34
C THR A 124 -23.97 -26.61 16.92
N GLY A 125 -22.77 -27.03 16.51
CA GLY A 125 -22.47 -28.43 16.16
C GLY A 125 -23.07 -28.91 14.84
N LYS A 126 -23.67 -28.01 14.04
CA LYS A 126 -24.24 -28.31 12.72
C LYS A 126 -23.16 -28.47 11.65
N ILE A 127 -22.02 -27.81 11.82
CA ILE A 127 -20.80 -28.04 11.03
C ILE A 127 -19.77 -28.70 11.95
N LYS A 128 -19.28 -29.88 11.57
CA LYS A 128 -18.17 -30.57 12.24
C LYS A 128 -16.97 -30.61 11.30
N ILE A 129 -15.95 -29.83 11.61
CA ILE A 129 -14.69 -29.85 10.87
C ILE A 129 -13.81 -30.96 11.44
N ASN A 130 -13.50 -31.97 10.63
CA ASN A 130 -12.48 -32.97 10.98
C ASN A 130 -11.09 -32.34 10.85
N GLN A 131 -10.55 -31.87 11.97
CA GLN A 131 -9.27 -31.17 11.99
C GLN A 131 -8.07 -32.05 11.63
N GLN A 132 -8.19 -33.39 11.71
CA GLN A 132 -7.10 -34.31 11.36
C GLN A 132 -6.91 -34.34 9.83
N GLU A 133 -8.01 -34.50 9.08
CA GLU A 133 -8.00 -34.47 7.62
C GLU A 133 -7.63 -33.08 7.07
N LEU A 134 -8.12 -32.01 7.71
CA LEU A 134 -7.78 -30.65 7.29
C LEU A 134 -6.27 -30.37 7.39
N LYS A 135 -5.63 -30.86 8.46
CA LYS A 135 -4.17 -30.75 8.65
C LYS A 135 -3.41 -31.63 7.65
N ALA A 136 -3.90 -32.82 7.33
CA ALA A 136 -3.28 -33.69 6.32
C ALA A 136 -3.32 -33.05 4.93
N LEU A 137 -4.46 -32.47 4.53
CA LEU A 137 -4.64 -31.78 3.24
C LEU A 137 -3.78 -30.51 3.12
N THR A 138 -3.72 -29.69 4.19
CA THR A 138 -2.89 -28.47 4.19
C THR A 138 -1.39 -28.80 4.14
N LYS A 139 -0.98 -29.95 4.71
CA LYS A 139 0.42 -30.41 4.65
C LYS A 139 0.78 -30.98 3.27
N ALA A 140 -0.13 -31.69 2.62
CA ALA A 140 0.07 -32.23 1.27
C ALA A 140 0.28 -31.13 0.22
N GLN A 141 -0.56 -30.09 0.22
CA GLN A 141 -0.41 -28.95 -0.72
C GLN A 141 0.93 -28.22 -0.59
N ASN A 142 1.44 -28.03 0.63
CA ASN A 142 2.74 -27.38 0.84
C ASN A 142 3.95 -28.25 0.43
N THR A 143 3.73 -29.53 0.14
CA THR A 143 4.80 -30.46 -0.29
C THR A 143 4.89 -30.54 -1.82
N GLU A 144 3.80 -30.24 -2.54
CA GLU A 144 3.74 -30.25 -4.01
C GLU A 144 4.21 -28.94 -4.67
N GLU A 145 4.24 -27.81 -3.96
CA GLU A 145 4.74 -26.52 -4.47
C GLU A 145 6.25 -26.28 -4.20
N GLY A 146 6.94 -27.26 -3.61
CA GLY A 146 8.32 -27.13 -3.13
C GLY A 146 9.37 -28.03 -3.80
N GLU A 147 9.02 -28.76 -4.87
CA GLU A 147 9.95 -29.59 -5.67
C GLU A 147 10.25 -28.97 -7.04
#